data_AF-A0A6J8CND7-F1
#
_entry.id   AF-A0A6J8CND7-F1
#
_cell.length_a   1.000
_cell.length_b   1.000
_cell.length_c   1.000
_cell.angle_alpha   90.00
_cell.angle_beta   90.00
_cell.angle_gamma   90.00
#
_symmetry.space_group_name_H-M   'P 1'
#
loop_
_entity.id
_entity.type
_entity.pdbx_description
1 polymer ?
#
loop_
_entity_poly.entity_id
_entity_poly.type
_entity_poly.pdbx_seq_one_letter_code
_entity_poly.pdbx_strand_id
1 'polypeptide(L)'
;MAVDIETMVTTNPNEFWEKIRKLGPRNVKDIPMEVVDESGEVLTNEKDVLNKWRIDFENLYNGKNNTEFENDHYNQSKVHKQLLESEMEDPLFMPNEDVNSNITIDEITNIVMHAKSKSASGPDQIPYGVLKYSIIIQSLQQLFQLIFDTSIIPTIWRKAIICPILKNPSSDLRVPMNYREHYFDSKTAINLKTVEMNIQRLYSNIWNDNIQQVSKLRTYITFKSAFNQEQYVKINLTKVESSHLAQFRCGILPLRIETGRYIGERPEERLCKFCTADVTETETHLLLDCAFYSDIREHVFGELLLTTSFISMDFNEKLIFLIISHTRKLAKYIVQAYFKRRNSVYK
;
A
#
# COMPACT_ATOMS: atom_id res chain seq x y z
N MET A 1 -5.34 1.32 -28.10
CA MET A 1 -6.46 1.67 -27.21
C MET A 1 -6.09 2.69 -26.15
N ALA A 2 -5.14 2.48 -25.22
CA ALA A 2 -4.75 3.55 -24.27
C ALA A 2 -3.99 4.72 -24.95
N VAL A 3 -3.17 4.42 -25.98
CA VAL A 3 -2.38 5.42 -26.72
C VAL A 3 -3.25 6.32 -27.59
N ASP A 4 -4.44 5.88 -27.99
CA ASP A 4 -5.32 6.60 -28.93
C ASP A 4 -6.01 7.81 -28.31
N ILE A 5 -6.00 7.96 -26.98
CA ILE A 5 -6.63 9.10 -26.26
C ILE A 5 -5.63 10.21 -25.99
N GLU A 6 -4.37 9.86 -25.70
CA GLU A 6 -3.31 10.86 -25.52
C GLU A 6 -3.06 11.68 -26.78
N THR A 7 -3.37 11.12 -27.96
CA THR A 7 -3.23 11.78 -29.26
C THR A 7 -4.57 12.19 -29.88
N MET A 8 -5.70 12.07 -29.18
CA MET A 8 -7.02 12.37 -29.73
C MET A 8 -7.31 13.88 -29.69
N VAL A 9 -7.60 14.45 -30.86
CA VAL A 9 -8.16 15.79 -30.99
C VAL A 9 -9.55 15.66 -31.60
N THR A 10 -10.60 15.70 -30.78
CA THR A 10 -11.99 15.81 -31.25
C THR A 10 -12.70 16.94 -30.52
N THR A 11 -13.52 17.69 -31.26
CA THR A 11 -14.43 18.69 -30.71
C THR A 11 -15.86 18.13 -30.52
N ASN A 12 -16.11 16.88 -30.94
CA ASN A 12 -17.40 16.22 -30.79
C ASN A 12 -17.50 15.53 -29.41
N PRO A 13 -18.37 16.03 -28.51
CA PRO A 13 -18.51 15.47 -27.17
C PRO A 13 -18.94 14.00 -27.19
N ASN A 14 -19.79 13.59 -28.14
CA ASN A 14 -20.28 12.22 -28.22
C ASN A 14 -19.17 11.24 -28.59
N GLU A 15 -18.24 11.65 -29.46
CA GLU A 15 -17.10 10.83 -29.89
C GLU A 15 -16.07 10.65 -28.76
N PHE A 16 -15.84 11.72 -27.98
CA PHE A 16 -15.03 11.67 -26.77
C PHE A 16 -15.61 10.68 -25.75
N TRP A 17 -16.91 10.80 -25.44
CA TRP A 17 -17.57 9.93 -24.48
C TRP A 17 -17.70 8.47 -24.97
N GLU A 18 -17.85 8.23 -26.27
CA GLU A 18 -17.80 6.91 -26.90
C GLU A 18 -16.44 6.21 -26.68
N LYS A 19 -15.33 6.92 -26.87
CA LYS A 19 -13.98 6.34 -26.68
C LYS A 19 -13.64 6.15 -25.20
N ILE A 20 -14.06 7.07 -24.33
CA ILE A 20 -13.97 6.89 -22.87
C ILE A 20 -14.75 5.63 -22.43
N ARG A 21 -15.96 5.41 -22.97
CA ARG A 21 -16.75 4.19 -22.70
C ARG A 21 -16.02 2.90 -23.11
N LYS A 22 -15.17 2.95 -24.14
CA LYS A 22 -14.38 1.81 -24.64
C LYS A 22 -13.10 1.54 -23.83
N LEU A 23 -12.70 2.45 -22.93
CA LEU A 23 -11.55 2.27 -22.03
C LEU A 23 -11.88 1.47 -20.76
N GLY A 24 -13.14 1.43 -20.36
CA GLY A 24 -13.58 0.62 -19.22
C GLY A 24 -13.50 -0.89 -19.52
N PRO A 25 -13.63 -1.76 -18.50
CA PRO A 25 -13.87 -3.18 -18.72
C PRO A 25 -15.04 -3.31 -19.69
N ARG A 26 -14.85 -4.01 -20.82
CA ARG A 26 -15.96 -4.29 -21.73
C ARG A 26 -17.02 -5.07 -20.96
N ASN A 27 -18.18 -4.48 -20.74
CA ASN A 27 -19.36 -5.22 -20.32
C ASN A 27 -19.88 -6.02 -21.51
N VAL A 28 -19.23 -7.12 -21.90
CA VAL A 28 -19.89 -8.10 -22.78
C VAL A 28 -19.35 -9.50 -22.50
N LYS A 29 -20.13 -10.29 -21.77
CA LYS A 29 -20.91 -11.41 -22.32
C LYS A 29 -21.76 -11.93 -21.16
N ASP A 30 -23.07 -11.70 -21.25
CA ASP A 30 -24.01 -12.39 -20.38
C ASP A 30 -23.75 -13.90 -20.53
N ILE A 31 -23.64 -14.58 -19.40
CA ILE A 31 -23.75 -16.04 -19.38
C ILE A 31 -25.06 -16.33 -20.11
N PRO A 32 -25.11 -17.21 -21.12
CA PRO A 32 -26.39 -17.59 -21.70
C PRO A 32 -27.26 -18.09 -20.55
N MET A 33 -28.35 -17.35 -20.28
CA MET A 33 -29.33 -17.67 -19.25
C MET A 33 -30.27 -18.79 -19.71
N GLU A 34 -29.69 -19.72 -20.48
CA GLU A 34 -30.30 -20.91 -21.01
C GLU A 34 -29.22 -22.00 -21.12
N VAL A 35 -29.54 -23.20 -20.67
CA VAL A 35 -28.67 -24.37 -20.80
C VAL A 35 -29.45 -25.58 -21.29
N VAL A 36 -28.79 -26.45 -22.03
CA VAL A 36 -29.35 -27.75 -22.42
C VAL A 36 -28.95 -28.78 -21.37
N ASP A 37 -29.93 -29.48 -20.81
CA ASP A 37 -29.68 -30.55 -19.84
C ASP A 37 -29.29 -31.88 -20.52
N GLU A 38 -29.05 -32.92 -19.72
CA GLU A 38 -28.63 -34.24 -20.22
C GLU A 38 -29.73 -34.95 -21.02
N SER A 39 -30.99 -34.53 -20.89
CA SER A 39 -32.14 -35.04 -21.62
C SER A 39 -32.43 -34.29 -22.92
N GLY A 40 -31.73 -33.18 -23.17
CA GLY A 40 -31.92 -32.31 -24.33
C GLY A 40 -32.95 -31.19 -24.10
N GLU A 41 -33.49 -31.07 -22.89
CA GLU A 41 -34.44 -30.02 -22.51
C GLU A 41 -33.71 -28.70 -22.24
N VAL A 42 -34.36 -27.58 -22.58
CA VAL A 42 -33.79 -26.24 -22.41
C VAL A 42 -34.25 -25.65 -21.08
N LEU A 43 -33.32 -25.48 -20.15
CA LEU A 43 -33.55 -24.82 -18.88
C LEU A 43 -33.30 -23.32 -19.03
N THR A 44 -34.29 -22.50 -18.66
CA THR A 44 -34.22 -21.02 -18.73
C THR A 44 -34.36 -20.35 -17.36
N ASN A 45 -34.66 -21.11 -16.32
CA ASN A 45 -34.73 -20.60 -14.95
C ASN A 45 -33.31 -20.27 -14.44
N GLU A 46 -33.12 -19.05 -13.94
CA GLU A 46 -31.82 -18.58 -13.45
C GLU A 46 -31.16 -19.52 -12.43
N LYS A 47 -31.92 -20.06 -11.47
CA LYS A 47 -31.35 -20.95 -10.44
C LYS A 47 -30.89 -22.27 -11.04
N ASP A 48 -31.66 -22.81 -11.98
CA ASP A 48 -31.38 -24.11 -12.59
C ASP A 48 -30.21 -24.01 -13.56
N VAL A 49 -30.16 -22.92 -14.34
CA VAL A 49 -29.02 -22.57 -15.20
C VAL A 49 -27.74 -22.47 -14.36
N LEU A 50 -27.75 -21.63 -13.30
CA LEU A 50 -26.55 -21.44 -12.47
C LEU A 50 -26.13 -22.72 -11.74
N ASN A 51 -27.09 -23.54 -11.29
CA ASN A 51 -26.78 -24.84 -10.69
C ASN A 51 -26.16 -25.82 -11.67
N LYS A 52 -26.65 -25.88 -12.93
CA LYS A 52 -26.07 -26.73 -13.96
C LYS A 52 -24.62 -26.33 -14.26
N TRP A 53 -24.37 -25.03 -14.43
CA TRP A 53 -23.01 -24.49 -14.55
C TRP A 53 -22.11 -24.87 -13.37
N ARG A 54 -22.60 -24.71 -12.13
CA ARG A 54 -21.86 -25.10 -10.93
C ARG A 54 -21.53 -26.59 -10.92
N ILE A 55 -22.52 -27.46 -11.14
CA ILE A 55 -22.36 -28.92 -11.07
C ILE A 55 -21.41 -29.42 -12.16
N ASP A 56 -21.53 -28.92 -13.38
CA ASP A 56 -20.69 -29.35 -14.50
C ASP A 56 -19.21 -28.96 -14.27
N PHE A 57 -18.96 -27.76 -13.72
CA PHE A 57 -17.60 -27.32 -13.40
C PHE A 57 -17.06 -27.90 -12.09
N GLU A 58 -17.91 -28.18 -11.10
CA GLU A 58 -17.52 -28.82 -9.83
C GLU A 58 -17.13 -30.29 -10.06
N ASN A 59 -17.82 -30.98 -10.97
CA ASN A 59 -17.47 -32.34 -11.37
C ASN A 59 -16.42 -32.41 -12.46
N LEU A 60 -15.98 -31.27 -13.00
CA LEU A 60 -14.91 -31.22 -13.98
C LEU A 60 -13.64 -31.80 -13.34
N TYR A 61 -13.04 -32.79 -13.99
CA TYR A 61 -11.89 -33.57 -13.49
C TYR A 61 -12.16 -34.52 -12.32
N ASN A 62 -13.36 -34.52 -11.76
CA ASN A 62 -13.79 -35.53 -10.80
C ASN A 62 -14.48 -36.65 -11.58
N GLY A 63 -13.79 -37.78 -11.75
CA GLY A 63 -14.30 -38.91 -12.53
C GLY A 63 -15.68 -39.35 -12.04
N LYS A 64 -16.64 -39.49 -12.97
CA LYS A 64 -18.02 -39.94 -12.64
C LYS A 64 -18.05 -41.42 -12.21
N ASN A 65 -17.13 -42.23 -12.73
CA ASN A 65 -16.97 -43.66 -12.43
C ASN A 65 -15.49 -44.00 -12.24
N ASN A 66 -15.16 -44.79 -11.23
CA ASN A 66 -13.79 -45.28 -10.93
C ASN A 66 -13.22 -46.22 -12.01
N THR A 67 -13.96 -46.52 -13.08
CA THR A 67 -13.58 -47.50 -14.10
C THR A 67 -12.48 -47.01 -15.04
N GLU A 68 -12.29 -45.70 -15.18
CA GLU A 68 -11.20 -45.10 -15.99
C GLU A 68 -10.01 -44.65 -15.14
N PHE A 69 -10.03 -44.90 -13.83
CA PHE A 69 -8.92 -44.57 -12.95
C PHE A 69 -7.75 -45.55 -13.20
N GLU A 70 -6.63 -45.02 -13.69
CA GLU A 70 -5.45 -45.80 -14.05
C GLU A 70 -4.69 -46.26 -12.79
N ASN A 71 -5.22 -47.31 -12.14
CA ASN A 71 -4.70 -47.85 -10.88
C ASN A 71 -3.22 -48.21 -10.98
N ASP A 72 -2.74 -48.68 -12.13
CA ASP A 72 -1.34 -49.03 -12.33
C ASP A 72 -0.44 -47.80 -12.24
N HIS A 73 -0.82 -46.69 -12.88
CA HIS A 73 -0.09 -45.43 -12.77
C HIS A 73 -0.13 -44.86 -11.34
N TYR A 74 -1.29 -44.94 -10.68
CA TYR A 74 -1.43 -44.51 -9.29
C TYR A 74 -0.51 -45.32 -8.35
N ASN A 75 -0.53 -46.65 -8.49
CA ASN A 75 0.30 -47.54 -7.68
C ASN A 75 1.79 -47.33 -7.94
N GLN A 76 2.19 -47.16 -9.21
CA GLN A 76 3.58 -46.81 -9.57
C GLN A 76 4.01 -45.49 -8.94
N SER A 77 3.17 -44.45 -9.04
CA SER A 77 3.44 -43.13 -8.46
C SER A 77 3.53 -43.19 -6.94
N LYS A 78 2.68 -44.00 -6.29
CA LYS A 78 2.70 -44.22 -4.84
C LYS A 78 3.98 -44.89 -4.38
N VAL A 79 4.43 -45.95 -5.07
CA VAL A 79 5.70 -46.62 -4.78
C VAL A 79 6.88 -45.68 -5.00
N HIS A 80 6.89 -44.94 -6.12
CA HIS A 80 7.93 -43.96 -6.40
C HIS A 80 8.03 -42.88 -5.31
N LYS A 81 6.89 -42.35 -4.87
CA LYS A 81 6.83 -41.40 -3.74
C LYS A 81 7.42 -42.00 -2.47
N GLN A 82 7.04 -43.23 -2.11
CA GLN A 82 7.55 -43.89 -0.89
C GLN A 82 9.07 -44.12 -0.95
N LEU A 83 9.60 -44.46 -2.13
CA LEU A 83 11.04 -44.59 -2.33
C LEU A 83 11.75 -43.25 -2.11
N LEU A 84 11.25 -42.16 -2.70
CA LEU A 84 11.81 -40.82 -2.48
C LEU A 84 11.76 -40.41 -1.01
N GLU A 85 10.64 -40.63 -0.31
CA GLU A 85 10.51 -40.34 1.12
C GLU A 85 11.51 -41.15 1.96
N SER A 86 11.72 -42.42 1.61
CA SER A 86 12.72 -43.27 2.30
C SER A 86 14.16 -42.85 2.00
N GLU A 87 14.45 -42.39 0.77
CA GLU A 87 15.77 -41.86 0.41
C GLU A 87 16.07 -40.54 1.14
N MET A 88 15.06 -39.73 1.45
CA MET A 88 15.21 -38.52 2.27
C MET A 88 15.62 -38.81 3.72
N GLU A 89 15.37 -40.02 4.23
CA GLU A 89 15.81 -40.47 5.56
C GLU A 89 17.26 -40.99 5.57
N ASP A 90 17.90 -41.15 4.41
CA ASP A 90 19.30 -41.56 4.32
C ASP A 90 20.20 -40.49 4.97
N PRO A 91 21.11 -40.85 5.90
CA PRO A 91 22.06 -39.91 6.50
C PRO A 91 22.97 -39.18 5.50
N LEU A 92 23.12 -39.69 4.28
CA LEU A 92 23.87 -39.09 3.18
C LEU A 92 23.00 -38.26 2.23
N PHE A 93 21.69 -38.20 2.46
CA PHE A 93 20.79 -37.37 1.67
C PHE A 93 21.16 -35.89 1.80
N MET A 94 21.44 -35.27 0.66
CA MET A 94 21.68 -33.83 0.59
C MET A 94 20.42 -33.15 0.04
N PRO A 95 19.72 -32.33 0.84
CA PRO A 95 18.56 -31.60 0.35
C PRO A 95 19.00 -30.63 -0.74
N ASN A 96 18.13 -30.43 -1.73
CA ASN A 96 18.37 -29.44 -2.77
C ASN A 96 18.33 -28.04 -2.14
N GLU A 97 19.51 -27.43 -1.94
CA GLU A 97 19.61 -26.12 -1.30
C GLU A 97 18.90 -25.02 -2.08
N ASP A 98 18.86 -25.11 -3.42
CA ASP A 98 18.21 -24.11 -4.26
C ASP A 98 16.69 -24.07 -4.01
N VAL A 99 16.05 -25.25 -4.00
CA VAL A 99 14.58 -25.36 -3.84
C VAL A 99 14.13 -25.21 -2.38
N ASN A 100 15.02 -25.51 -1.43
CA ASN A 100 14.75 -25.39 0.00
C ASN A 100 15.21 -24.04 0.59
N SER A 101 15.77 -23.16 -0.23
CA SER A 101 16.15 -21.81 0.19
C SER A 101 14.92 -20.93 0.43
N ASN A 102 15.10 -19.89 1.23
CA ASN A 102 14.05 -18.91 1.49
C ASN A 102 13.72 -18.14 0.22
N ILE A 103 12.43 -17.87 0.03
CA ILE A 103 11.93 -17.05 -1.07
C ILE A 103 12.45 -15.62 -0.89
N THR A 104 13.20 -15.13 -1.87
CA THR A 104 13.85 -13.83 -1.83
C THR A 104 12.98 -12.74 -2.45
N ILE A 105 13.26 -11.48 -2.09
CA ILE A 105 12.60 -10.32 -2.69
C ILE A 105 12.96 -10.22 -4.18
N ASP A 106 14.17 -10.59 -4.56
CA ASP A 106 14.64 -10.51 -5.95
C ASP A 106 13.92 -11.52 -6.86
N GLU A 107 13.66 -12.73 -6.37
CA GLU A 107 12.83 -13.71 -7.10
C GLU A 107 11.44 -13.17 -7.39
N ILE A 108 10.75 -12.67 -6.36
CA ILE A 108 9.41 -12.09 -6.52
C ILE A 108 9.47 -10.87 -7.45
N THR A 109 10.48 -10.01 -7.31
CA THR A 109 10.67 -8.85 -8.17
C THR A 109 10.81 -9.27 -9.63
N ASN A 110 11.68 -10.24 -9.92
CA ASN A 110 11.90 -10.73 -11.27
C ASN A 110 10.60 -11.27 -11.89
N ILE A 111 9.84 -12.10 -11.15
CA ILE A 111 8.57 -12.67 -11.62
C ILE A 111 7.55 -11.56 -11.92
N VAL A 112 7.34 -10.66 -10.96
CA VAL A 112 6.33 -9.61 -11.03
C VAL A 112 6.64 -8.59 -12.14
N MET A 113 7.91 -8.25 -12.34
CA MET A 113 8.32 -7.31 -13.38
C MET A 113 8.09 -7.87 -14.79
N HIS A 114 8.32 -9.18 -14.99
CA HIS A 114 8.06 -9.88 -16.25
C HIS A 114 6.58 -10.21 -16.47
N ALA A 115 5.73 -10.11 -15.45
CA ALA A 115 4.30 -10.35 -15.59
C ALA A 115 3.62 -9.31 -16.52
N LYS A 116 2.65 -9.79 -17.33
CA LYS A 116 1.89 -8.95 -18.28
C LYS A 116 0.98 -7.98 -17.50
N SER A 117 1.23 -6.68 -17.61
CA SER A 117 0.47 -5.65 -16.88
C SER A 117 -1.00 -5.50 -17.31
N LYS A 118 -1.40 -6.08 -18.45
CA LYS A 118 -2.76 -5.97 -19.03
C LYS A 118 -3.61 -7.23 -18.85
N SER A 119 -3.18 -8.14 -18.00
CA SER A 119 -3.97 -9.32 -17.63
C SER A 119 -5.19 -8.89 -16.81
N ALA A 120 -6.28 -9.65 -16.92
CA ALA A 120 -7.48 -9.40 -16.14
C ALA A 120 -7.19 -9.66 -14.65
N SER A 121 -7.72 -8.79 -13.80
CA SER A 121 -7.58 -8.86 -12.34
C SER A 121 -8.38 -10.04 -11.76
N GLY A 122 -7.94 -10.53 -10.60
CA GLY A 122 -8.70 -11.48 -9.80
C GLY A 122 -9.90 -10.83 -9.06
N PRO A 123 -10.46 -11.47 -8.03
CA PRO A 123 -11.69 -11.02 -7.36
C PRO A 123 -11.50 -9.74 -6.57
N ASP A 124 -10.27 -9.53 -6.12
CA ASP A 124 -9.81 -8.39 -5.37
C ASP A 124 -9.74 -7.12 -6.24
N GLN A 125 -9.90 -7.26 -7.56
CA GLN A 125 -9.79 -6.21 -8.56
C GLN A 125 -8.43 -5.50 -8.53
N ILE A 126 -7.40 -6.12 -7.96
CA ILE A 126 -6.05 -5.57 -7.93
C ILE A 126 -5.47 -5.71 -9.34
N PRO A 127 -5.20 -4.60 -10.05
CA PRO A 127 -4.59 -4.66 -11.37
C PRO A 127 -3.17 -5.24 -11.27
N TYR A 128 -2.77 -6.06 -12.23
CA TYR A 128 -1.41 -6.61 -12.29
C TYR A 128 -0.31 -5.54 -12.24
N GLY A 129 -0.59 -4.32 -12.74
CA GLY A 129 0.33 -3.19 -12.62
C GLY A 129 0.63 -2.77 -11.18
N VAL A 130 -0.32 -2.96 -10.25
CA VAL A 130 -0.14 -2.65 -8.83
C VAL A 130 0.82 -3.61 -8.14
N LEU A 131 0.90 -4.86 -8.61
CA LEU A 131 1.83 -5.83 -8.04
C LEU A 131 3.30 -5.39 -8.21
N LYS A 132 3.59 -4.58 -9.23
CA LYS A 132 4.95 -4.10 -9.56
C LYS A 132 5.50 -3.02 -8.61
N TYR A 133 4.71 -2.53 -7.65
CA TYR A 133 5.22 -1.58 -6.66
C TYR A 133 6.09 -2.32 -5.63
N SER A 134 7.24 -1.73 -5.28
CA SER A 134 8.21 -2.32 -4.35
C SER A 134 7.61 -2.73 -3.01
N ILE A 135 6.68 -1.93 -2.48
CA ILE A 135 5.99 -2.24 -1.22
C ILE A 135 5.08 -3.48 -1.32
N ILE A 136 4.48 -3.70 -2.48
CA ILE A 136 3.62 -4.86 -2.74
C ILE A 136 4.50 -6.09 -2.94
N ILE A 137 5.60 -5.96 -3.67
CA ILE A 137 6.61 -7.02 -3.82
C ILE A 137 7.11 -7.49 -2.44
N GLN A 138 7.41 -6.56 -1.53
CA GLN A 138 7.84 -6.92 -0.17
C GLN A 138 6.75 -7.67 0.60
N SER A 139 5.49 -7.22 0.50
CA SER A 139 4.35 -7.91 1.13
C SER A 139 4.14 -9.31 0.54
N LEU A 140 4.28 -9.46 -0.78
CA LEU A 140 4.16 -10.72 -1.49
C LEU A 140 5.25 -11.70 -1.07
N GLN A 141 6.50 -11.26 -0.96
CA GLN A 141 7.60 -12.11 -0.50
C GLN A 141 7.32 -12.65 0.91
N GLN A 142 6.86 -11.81 1.85
CA GLN A 142 6.51 -12.25 3.20
C GLN A 142 5.35 -13.26 3.20
N LEU A 143 4.32 -13.01 2.38
CA LEU A 143 3.20 -13.93 2.24
C LEU A 143 3.64 -15.29 1.68
N PHE A 144 4.42 -15.29 0.60
CA PHE A 144 4.89 -16.52 -0.02
C PHE A 144 5.86 -17.28 0.88
N GLN A 145 6.75 -16.58 1.60
CA GLN A 145 7.59 -17.22 2.61
C GLN A 145 6.76 -17.87 3.72
N LEU A 146 5.73 -17.17 4.21
CA LEU A 146 4.83 -17.74 5.22
C LEU A 146 4.10 -18.98 4.70
N ILE A 147 3.63 -18.96 3.45
CA ILE A 147 3.00 -20.13 2.81
C ILE A 147 4.01 -21.28 2.69
N PHE A 148 5.26 -20.98 2.32
CA PHE A 148 6.33 -21.96 2.18
C PHE A 148 6.64 -22.63 3.54
N ASP A 149 6.83 -21.83 4.59
CA ASP A 149 7.15 -22.31 5.93
C ASP A 149 6.02 -23.12 6.58
N THR A 150 4.77 -22.74 6.32
CA THR A 150 3.60 -23.31 7.01
C THR A 150 2.86 -24.35 6.18
N SER A 151 3.09 -24.41 4.87
CA SER A 151 2.27 -25.17 3.91
C SER A 151 0.77 -24.82 3.96
N ILE A 152 0.40 -23.64 4.45
CA ILE A 152 -0.99 -23.17 4.54
C ILE A 152 -1.22 -22.08 3.50
N ILE A 153 -2.15 -22.32 2.57
CA ILE A 153 -2.57 -21.32 1.57
C ILE A 153 -3.82 -20.54 2.02
N PRO A 154 -4.01 -19.29 1.57
CA PRO A 154 -5.24 -18.56 1.79
C PRO A 154 -6.47 -19.32 1.27
N THR A 155 -7.52 -19.43 2.08
CA THR A 155 -8.76 -20.14 1.72
C THR A 155 -9.46 -19.53 0.51
N ILE A 156 -9.25 -18.25 0.23
CA ILE A 156 -9.77 -17.57 -0.95
C ILE A 156 -9.17 -18.12 -2.25
N TRP A 157 -7.94 -18.62 -2.24
CA TRP A 157 -7.30 -19.24 -3.41
C TRP A 157 -7.91 -20.61 -3.77
N ARG A 158 -8.73 -21.18 -2.87
CA ARG A 158 -9.49 -22.41 -3.11
C ARG A 158 -10.85 -22.14 -3.75
N LYS A 159 -11.18 -20.88 -4.02
CA LYS A 159 -12.40 -20.47 -4.70
C LYS A 159 -12.04 -20.09 -6.14
N ALA A 160 -12.95 -20.38 -7.06
CA ALA A 160 -12.76 -20.13 -8.47
C ALA A 160 -14.10 -19.71 -9.09
N ILE A 161 -14.07 -18.80 -10.07
CA ILE A 161 -15.32 -18.26 -10.65
C ILE A 161 -15.27 -18.42 -12.16
N ILE A 162 -16.39 -18.91 -12.66
CA ILE A 162 -16.52 -19.38 -14.03
C ILE A 162 -16.56 -18.16 -14.94
N CYS A 163 -15.51 -17.98 -15.75
CA CYS A 163 -15.49 -17.01 -16.82
C CYS A 163 -15.78 -17.73 -18.15
N PRO A 164 -16.99 -17.60 -18.72
CA PRO A 164 -17.35 -18.33 -19.91
C PRO A 164 -16.56 -17.82 -21.13
N ILE A 165 -15.49 -18.51 -21.46
CA ILE A 165 -14.73 -18.29 -22.69
C ILE A 165 -14.86 -19.54 -23.55
N LEU A 166 -15.56 -19.49 -24.68
CA LEU A 166 -15.74 -20.68 -25.53
C LEU A 166 -14.40 -21.29 -25.97
N LYS A 167 -14.32 -22.62 -25.98
CA LYS A 167 -13.21 -23.38 -26.57
C LYS A 167 -13.14 -23.13 -28.08
N ASN A 168 -14.29 -23.21 -28.75
CA ASN A 168 -14.48 -22.92 -30.17
C ASN A 168 -15.66 -21.95 -30.36
N PRO A 169 -15.52 -20.86 -31.13
CA PRO A 169 -16.60 -19.91 -31.41
C PRO A 169 -17.88 -20.51 -32.00
N SER A 170 -17.80 -21.66 -32.68
CA SER A 170 -18.92 -22.35 -33.32
C SER A 170 -19.65 -23.35 -32.40
N SER A 171 -19.16 -23.55 -31.18
CA SER A 171 -19.79 -24.46 -30.21
C SER A 171 -21.10 -23.90 -29.67
N ASP A 172 -22.04 -24.79 -29.33
CA ASP A 172 -23.32 -24.40 -28.72
C ASP A 172 -23.07 -23.68 -27.38
N LEU A 173 -23.61 -22.46 -27.29
CA LEU A 173 -23.49 -21.58 -26.15
C LEU A 173 -24.20 -22.12 -24.90
N ARG A 174 -25.20 -22.98 -25.10
CA ARG A 174 -26.08 -23.52 -24.04
C ARG A 174 -25.48 -24.72 -23.33
N VAL A 175 -24.27 -25.13 -23.70
CA VAL A 175 -23.58 -26.30 -23.12
C VAL A 175 -22.36 -25.80 -22.33
N PRO A 176 -22.39 -25.81 -20.99
CA PRO A 176 -21.29 -25.32 -20.14
C PRO A 176 -19.92 -25.93 -20.46
N MET A 177 -19.88 -27.21 -20.87
CA MET A 177 -18.66 -27.94 -21.19
C MET A 177 -17.91 -27.44 -22.45
N ASN A 178 -18.59 -26.65 -23.30
CA ASN A 178 -18.00 -26.01 -24.48
C ASN A 178 -17.13 -24.78 -24.11
N TYR A 179 -17.13 -24.36 -22.85
CA TYR A 179 -16.33 -23.25 -22.37
C TYR A 179 -15.00 -23.74 -21.81
N ARG A 180 -13.97 -22.90 -21.96
CA ARG A 180 -12.64 -23.05 -21.40
C ARG A 180 -12.70 -22.88 -19.90
N GLU A 181 -11.75 -23.53 -19.26
CA GLU A 181 -11.56 -23.59 -17.82
C GLU A 181 -10.80 -22.37 -17.32
N HIS A 182 -11.21 -21.19 -17.81
CA HIS A 182 -10.62 -19.95 -17.35
C HIS A 182 -11.40 -19.50 -16.13
N TYR A 183 -10.71 -19.51 -14.99
CA TYR A 183 -11.20 -18.98 -13.73
C TYR A 183 -10.85 -17.49 -13.65
N PHE A 184 -11.85 -16.64 -13.42
CA PHE A 184 -11.66 -15.25 -12.98
C PHE A 184 -12.62 -15.00 -11.84
N ASP A 185 -12.09 -14.81 -10.63
CA ASP A 185 -12.93 -14.67 -9.45
C ASP A 185 -13.87 -13.44 -9.51
N SER A 186 -15.14 -13.68 -9.18
CA SER A 186 -16.29 -12.77 -9.06
C SER A 186 -16.04 -11.44 -8.36
N LYS A 187 -16.82 -10.48 -8.84
CA LYS A 187 -17.17 -9.23 -8.18
C LYS A 187 -18.07 -9.51 -6.97
N THR A 188 -17.48 -9.68 -5.79
CA THR A 188 -18.16 -9.12 -4.61
C THR A 188 -18.03 -7.61 -4.71
N ALA A 189 -19.12 -6.86 -4.51
CA ALA A 189 -19.02 -5.41 -4.38
C ALA A 189 -18.21 -5.11 -3.12
N ILE A 190 -16.90 -4.99 -3.29
CA ILE A 190 -16.02 -4.50 -2.25
C ILE A 190 -16.39 -3.04 -2.07
N ASN A 191 -16.95 -2.74 -0.91
CA ASN A 191 -17.14 -1.36 -0.55
C ASN A 191 -15.74 -0.73 -0.43
N LEU A 192 -15.38 0.09 -1.42
CA LEU A 192 -14.10 0.78 -1.45
C LEU A 192 -13.86 1.59 -0.18
N LYS A 193 -14.93 2.07 0.47
CA LYS A 193 -14.82 2.71 1.79
C LYS A 193 -14.37 1.75 2.87
N THR A 194 -14.80 0.49 2.85
CA THR A 194 -14.36 -0.53 3.82
C THR A 194 -12.89 -0.88 3.63
N VAL A 195 -12.42 -0.98 2.38
CA VAL A 195 -10.99 -1.19 2.10
C VAL A 195 -10.17 0.02 2.52
N GLU A 196 -10.61 1.22 2.15
CA GLU A 196 -9.98 2.48 2.58
C GLU A 196 -9.90 2.58 4.10
N MET A 197 -10.99 2.29 4.82
CA MET A 197 -11.03 2.26 6.28
C MET A 197 -10.07 1.21 6.86
N ASN A 198 -9.99 0.02 6.27
CA ASN A 198 -9.10 -1.03 6.74
C ASN A 198 -7.62 -0.67 6.53
N ILE A 199 -7.29 -0.12 5.36
CA ILE A 199 -5.95 0.36 5.03
C ILE A 199 -5.58 1.52 5.96
N GLN A 200 -6.47 2.50 6.11
CA GLN A 200 -6.24 3.65 6.97
C GLN A 200 -6.07 3.24 8.43
N ARG A 201 -6.87 2.27 8.91
CA ARG A 201 -6.72 1.70 10.26
C ARG A 201 -5.40 0.97 10.44
N LEU A 202 -5.02 0.11 9.50
CA LEU A 202 -3.75 -0.62 9.53
C LEU A 202 -2.56 0.35 9.63
N TYR A 203 -2.49 1.33 8.73
CA TYR A 203 -1.40 2.32 8.75
C TYR A 203 -1.48 3.28 9.92
N SER A 204 -2.67 3.60 10.43
CA SER A 204 -2.81 4.38 11.67
C SER A 204 -2.20 3.65 12.86
N ASN A 205 -2.40 2.33 12.96
CA ASN A 205 -1.81 1.50 14.01
C ASN A 205 -0.29 1.43 13.87
N ILE A 206 0.20 1.09 12.67
CA ILE A 206 1.65 1.05 12.39
C ILE A 206 2.30 2.41 12.70
N TRP A 207 1.66 3.50 12.29
CA TRP A 207 2.16 4.84 12.56
C TRP A 207 2.20 5.13 14.07
N ASN A 208 1.11 4.88 14.80
CA ASN A 208 1.05 5.07 16.25
C ASN A 208 2.13 4.28 17.00
N ASP A 209 2.35 3.02 16.62
CA ASP A 209 3.35 2.15 17.25
C ASP A 209 4.77 2.69 17.03
N ASN A 210 5.06 3.16 15.80
CA ASN A 210 6.38 3.64 15.44
C ASN A 210 6.70 5.02 16.03
N ILE A 211 5.77 5.98 16.01
CA ILE A 211 6.09 7.36 16.39
C ILE A 211 6.52 7.51 17.85
N GLN A 212 6.01 6.65 18.74
CA GLN A 212 6.33 6.67 20.17
C GLN A 212 7.75 6.17 20.46
N GLN A 213 8.28 5.32 19.58
CA GLN A 213 9.60 4.70 19.76
C GLN A 213 10.75 5.57 19.22
N VAL A 214 10.43 6.57 18.39
CA VAL A 214 11.44 7.40 17.73
C VAL A 214 11.67 8.68 18.53
N SER A 215 12.74 8.70 19.33
CA SER A 215 13.11 9.84 20.19
C SER A 215 13.29 11.19 19.45
N LYS A 216 13.61 11.16 18.14
CA LYS A 216 13.73 12.38 17.32
C LYS A 216 12.39 13.08 17.08
N LEU A 217 11.27 12.35 17.16
CA LEU A 217 9.92 12.84 16.92
C LEU A 217 9.27 13.49 18.15
N ARG A 218 10.03 13.75 19.22
CA ARG A 218 9.57 14.36 20.49
C ARG A 218 8.64 15.56 20.32
N THR A 219 8.89 16.43 19.35
CA THR A 219 8.07 17.62 19.06
C THR A 219 6.94 17.28 18.11
N TYR A 220 7.17 16.40 17.14
CA TYR A 220 6.15 15.97 16.18
C TYR A 220 4.93 15.33 16.85
N ILE A 221 5.17 14.45 17.82
CA ILE A 221 4.11 13.72 18.54
C ILE A 221 3.23 14.62 19.43
N THR A 222 3.66 15.85 19.73
CA THR A 222 2.86 16.76 20.58
C THR A 222 1.70 17.40 19.83
N PHE A 223 1.82 17.57 18.51
CA PHE A 223 0.78 18.21 17.69
C PHE A 223 0.20 17.28 16.62
N LYS A 224 0.91 16.21 16.23
CA LYS A 224 0.39 15.25 15.25
C LYS A 224 -0.30 14.10 15.98
N SER A 225 -1.63 14.15 16.02
CA SER A 225 -2.47 13.19 16.74
C SER A 225 -3.15 12.12 15.88
N ALA A 226 -3.11 12.26 14.56
CA ALA A 226 -3.83 11.35 13.66
C ALA A 226 -3.04 11.06 12.38
N PHE A 227 -3.14 9.81 11.89
CA PHE A 227 -2.56 9.41 10.61
C PHE A 227 -3.41 9.92 9.43
N ASN A 228 -3.11 11.15 9.01
CA ASN A 228 -3.76 11.81 7.87
C ASN A 228 -2.84 12.85 7.23
N GLN A 229 -3.23 13.36 6.07
CA GLN A 229 -2.50 14.45 5.42
C GLN A 229 -2.51 15.71 6.30
N GLU A 230 -1.32 16.26 6.53
CA GLU A 230 -1.12 17.46 7.34
C GLU A 230 -1.66 18.72 6.65
N GLN A 231 -2.32 19.59 7.42
CA GLN A 231 -2.94 20.80 6.87
C GLN A 231 -1.92 21.79 6.30
N TYR A 232 -0.71 21.87 6.89
CA TYR A 232 0.31 22.80 6.43
C TYR A 232 0.74 22.54 4.98
N VAL A 233 0.63 21.29 4.50
CA VAL A 233 1.00 20.90 3.12
C VAL A 233 0.02 21.49 2.10
N LYS A 234 -1.22 21.81 2.53
CA LYS A 234 -2.25 22.43 1.68
C LYS A 234 -2.13 23.95 1.63
N ILE A 235 -1.29 24.54 2.46
CA ILE A 235 -1.09 25.98 2.50
C ILE A 235 -0.12 26.38 1.39
N ASN A 236 -0.44 27.44 0.64
CA ASN A 236 0.47 28.00 -0.35
C ASN A 236 1.68 28.65 0.35
N LEU A 237 2.75 27.89 0.49
CA LEU A 237 4.06 28.29 1.02
C LEU A 237 5.11 28.13 -0.08
N THR A 238 6.14 28.97 -0.07
CA THR A 238 7.27 28.80 -0.98
C THR A 238 8.00 27.47 -0.72
N LYS A 239 8.76 26.97 -1.70
CA LYS A 239 9.55 25.74 -1.53
C LYS A 239 10.51 25.81 -0.34
N VAL A 240 11.09 26.99 -0.10
CA VAL A 240 12.01 27.23 1.03
C VAL A 240 11.27 27.19 2.36
N GLU A 241 10.13 27.87 2.47
CA GLU A 241 9.29 27.86 3.67
C GLU A 241 8.78 26.43 3.99
N SER A 242 8.24 25.73 2.99
CA SER A 242 7.74 24.35 3.14
C SER A 242 8.83 23.39 3.61
N SER A 243 10.04 23.49 3.03
CA SER A 243 11.17 22.65 3.41
C SER A 243 11.61 22.88 4.87
N HIS A 244 11.82 24.14 5.26
CA HIS A 244 12.27 24.45 6.62
C HIS A 244 11.18 24.16 7.67
N LEU A 245 9.91 24.41 7.34
CA LEU A 245 8.80 24.05 8.21
C LEU A 245 8.69 22.54 8.41
N ALA A 246 8.82 21.74 7.33
CA ALA A 246 8.84 20.29 7.44
C ALA A 246 10.03 19.79 8.28
N GLN A 247 11.22 20.39 8.09
CA GLN A 247 12.40 20.06 8.88
C GLN A 247 12.20 20.34 10.37
N PHE A 248 11.66 21.51 10.71
CA PHE A 248 11.33 21.89 12.09
C PHE A 248 10.31 20.92 12.70
N ARG A 249 9.22 20.63 11.98
CA ARG A 249 8.16 19.71 12.46
C ARG A 249 8.68 18.29 12.70
N CYS A 250 9.58 17.80 11.85
CA CYS A 250 10.11 16.44 11.94
C CYS A 250 11.36 16.31 12.83
N GLY A 251 11.79 17.39 13.49
CA GLY A 251 12.97 17.40 14.36
C GLY A 251 14.30 17.21 13.62
N ILE A 252 14.38 17.62 12.35
CA ILE A 252 15.57 17.51 11.50
C ILE A 252 16.14 18.88 11.08
N LEU A 253 15.56 19.98 11.58
CA LEU A 253 16.18 21.29 11.45
C LEU A 253 17.53 21.27 12.19
N PRO A 254 18.63 21.84 11.66
CA PRO A 254 19.96 21.74 12.26
C PRO A 254 20.10 22.61 13.51
N LEU A 255 19.46 22.16 14.58
CA LEU A 255 19.53 22.62 15.95
C LEU A 255 20.54 21.76 16.71
N ARG A 256 21.07 22.22 17.85
CA ARG A 256 22.02 21.43 18.65
C ARG A 256 21.42 20.13 19.16
N ILE A 257 20.13 20.08 19.48
CA ILE A 257 19.45 18.85 19.85
C ILE A 257 19.57 17.75 18.78
N GLU A 258 19.60 18.12 17.50
CA GLU A 258 19.74 17.19 16.37
C GLU A 258 21.19 17.05 15.90
N THR A 259 21.92 18.16 15.76
CA THR A 259 23.30 18.12 15.26
C THR A 259 24.27 17.44 16.25
N GLY A 260 24.06 17.62 17.56
CA GLY A 260 24.84 16.93 18.58
C GLY A 260 24.57 15.42 18.63
N ARG A 261 23.42 14.97 18.13
CA ARG A 261 23.10 13.53 18.00
C ARG A 261 24.07 12.81 17.08
N TYR A 262 24.52 13.45 15.99
CA TYR A 262 25.44 12.85 15.02
C TYR A 262 26.83 12.54 15.60
N ILE A 263 27.21 13.24 16.67
CA ILE A 263 28.49 13.06 17.37
C ILE A 263 28.32 12.41 18.74
N GLY A 264 27.12 11.90 19.06
CA GLY A 264 26.87 11.15 20.29
C GLY A 264 26.81 11.97 21.58
N GLU A 265 26.67 13.30 21.52
CA GLU A 265 26.53 14.14 22.72
C GLU A 265 25.22 13.82 23.45
N ARG A 266 25.22 13.88 24.79
CA ARG A 266 23.99 13.65 25.57
C ARG A 266 23.00 14.80 25.38
N PRO A 267 21.67 14.58 25.43
CA PRO A 267 20.67 15.63 25.21
C PRO A 267 20.88 16.91 26.04
N GLU A 268 21.27 16.76 27.30
CA GLU A 268 21.58 17.83 28.24
C GLU A 268 22.83 18.64 27.87
N GLU A 269 23.76 18.06 27.11
CA GLU A 269 25.00 18.71 26.66
C GLU A 269 24.83 19.42 25.30
N ARG A 270 23.69 19.23 24.64
CA ARG A 270 23.37 19.81 23.32
C ARG A 270 22.91 21.26 23.43
N LEU A 271 23.74 22.08 24.10
CA LEU A 271 23.46 23.46 24.44
C LEU A 271 23.38 24.37 23.22
N CYS A 272 22.51 25.37 23.30
CA CYS A 272 22.40 26.45 22.32
C CYS A 272 23.69 27.27 22.29
N LYS A 273 24.28 27.38 21.10
CA LYS A 273 25.54 28.13 20.89
C LYS A 273 25.32 29.62 20.60
N PHE A 274 24.07 30.07 20.51
CA PHE A 274 23.72 31.42 20.07
C PHE A 274 23.21 32.32 21.20
N CYS A 275 22.83 31.75 22.34
CA CYS A 275 22.42 32.49 23.54
C CYS A 275 23.30 32.12 24.74
N THR A 276 23.18 32.89 25.83
CA THR A 276 23.95 32.70 27.06
C THR A 276 23.16 31.98 28.16
N ALA A 277 22.07 31.30 27.79
CA ALA A 277 21.17 30.68 28.77
C ALA A 277 21.63 29.28 29.22
N ASP A 278 22.67 28.70 28.58
CA ASP A 278 23.19 27.35 28.86
C ASP A 278 22.10 26.28 28.91
N VAL A 279 21.14 26.38 27.99
CA VAL A 279 20.05 25.40 27.82
C VAL A 279 20.16 24.66 26.50
N THR A 280 19.61 23.44 26.45
CA THR A 280 19.54 22.62 25.24
C THR A 280 18.80 23.35 24.10
N GLU A 281 19.38 23.36 22.90
CA GLU A 281 18.75 24.00 21.73
C GLU A 281 17.67 23.10 21.12
N THR A 282 16.46 23.17 21.66
CA THR A 282 15.28 22.47 21.14
C THR A 282 14.46 23.36 20.20
N GLU A 283 13.47 22.76 19.53
CA GLU A 283 12.45 23.45 18.74
C GLU A 283 11.70 24.51 19.58
N THR A 284 11.41 24.18 20.85
CA THR A 284 10.79 25.08 21.81
C THR A 284 11.71 26.25 22.14
N HIS A 285 12.98 25.98 22.46
CA HIS A 285 13.95 27.03 22.77
C HIS A 285 14.13 27.99 21.58
N LEU A 286 14.25 27.47 20.37
CA LEU A 286 14.28 28.27 19.14
C LEU A 286 13.05 29.20 19.09
N LEU A 287 11.85 28.60 19.13
CA LEU A 287 10.61 29.29 18.83
C LEU A 287 10.11 30.24 19.92
N LEU A 288 10.43 30.00 21.21
CA LEU A 288 9.84 30.73 22.33
C LEU A 288 10.86 31.54 23.15
N ASP A 289 12.05 30.98 23.42
CA ASP A 289 12.87 31.49 24.55
C ASP A 289 14.21 32.09 24.14
N CYS A 290 14.80 31.65 23.04
CA CYS A 290 16.18 31.96 22.71
C CYS A 290 16.38 33.46 22.43
N ALA A 291 17.12 34.17 23.29
CA ALA A 291 17.35 35.61 23.17
C ALA A 291 17.95 36.02 21.82
N PHE A 292 18.74 35.15 21.18
CA PHE A 292 19.32 35.41 19.86
C PHE A 292 18.28 35.62 18.74
N TYR A 293 17.07 35.08 18.90
CA TYR A 293 15.99 35.18 17.92
C TYR A 293 14.84 36.09 18.38
N SER A 294 15.02 36.89 19.45
CA SER A 294 13.94 37.74 20.00
C SER A 294 13.42 38.75 18.98
N ASP A 295 14.32 39.44 18.29
CA ASP A 295 14.05 40.37 17.21
C ASP A 295 13.18 39.76 16.09
N ILE A 296 13.52 38.54 15.65
CA ILE A 296 12.76 37.84 14.61
C ILE A 296 11.39 37.39 15.16
N ARG A 297 11.34 36.89 16.41
CA ARG A 297 10.06 36.50 17.04
C ARG A 297 9.11 37.69 17.15
N GLU A 298 9.60 38.81 17.66
CA GLU A 298 8.83 40.05 17.80
C GLU A 298 8.39 40.57 16.43
N HIS A 299 9.28 40.57 15.44
CA HIS A 299 8.94 41.01 14.08
C HIS A 299 7.85 40.15 13.42
N VAL A 300 7.97 38.81 13.50
CA VAL A 300 7.08 37.90 12.77
C VAL A 300 5.76 37.65 13.49
N PHE A 301 5.78 37.52 14.82
CA PHE A 301 4.58 37.23 15.60
C PHE A 301 3.91 38.52 16.09
N GLY A 302 4.68 39.56 16.43
CA GLY A 302 4.17 40.90 16.78
C GLY A 302 3.18 40.87 17.94
N GLU A 303 2.05 41.57 17.77
CA GLU A 303 0.94 41.64 18.73
C GLU A 303 0.41 40.27 19.16
N LEU A 304 0.61 39.21 18.36
CA LEU A 304 0.20 37.85 18.72
C LEU A 304 0.78 37.44 20.08
N LEU A 305 2.06 37.76 20.32
CA LEU A 305 2.75 37.41 21.57
C LEU A 305 2.22 38.19 22.77
N LEU A 306 1.53 39.30 22.53
CA LEU A 306 0.96 40.19 23.54
C LEU A 306 -0.51 39.87 23.85
N THR A 307 -1.15 38.96 23.09
CA THR A 307 -2.54 38.60 23.34
C THR A 307 -2.69 37.88 24.67
N THR A 308 -3.70 38.25 25.46
CA THR A 308 -3.99 37.62 26.76
C THR A 308 -4.12 36.12 26.64
N SER A 309 -4.76 35.63 25.57
CA SER A 309 -4.93 34.21 25.28
C SER A 309 -3.60 33.50 25.05
N PHE A 310 -2.65 34.11 24.34
CA PHE A 310 -1.33 33.52 24.14
C PHE A 310 -0.50 33.56 25.42
N ILE A 311 -0.54 34.65 26.18
CA ILE A 311 0.22 34.78 27.43
C ILE A 311 -0.21 33.73 28.44
N SER A 312 -1.52 33.48 28.57
CA SER A 312 -2.08 32.52 29.52
C SER A 312 -1.78 31.05 29.21
N MET A 313 -1.38 30.72 27.97
CA MET A 313 -1.03 29.36 27.57
C MET A 313 0.27 28.89 28.23
N ASP A 314 0.34 27.59 28.54
CA ASP A 314 1.60 26.96 28.93
C ASP A 314 2.59 26.85 27.74
N PHE A 315 3.81 26.39 28.01
CA PHE A 315 4.85 26.28 26.98
C PHE A 315 4.49 25.34 25.82
N ASN A 316 3.86 24.22 26.11
CA ASN A 316 3.48 23.23 25.09
C ASN A 316 2.28 23.75 24.29
N GLU A 317 1.31 24.38 24.94
CA GLU A 317 0.18 25.03 24.30
C GLU A 317 0.62 26.15 23.35
N LYS A 318 1.56 27.01 23.78
CA LYS A 318 2.17 28.06 22.93
C LYS A 318 2.81 27.46 21.69
N LEU A 319 3.61 26.40 21.86
CA LEU A 319 4.27 25.70 20.75
C LEU A 319 3.24 25.14 19.75
N ILE A 320 2.26 24.38 20.24
CA ILE A 320 1.21 23.76 19.41
C ILE A 320 0.38 24.84 18.71
N PHE A 321 0.01 25.91 19.41
CA PHE A 321 -0.76 27.02 18.87
C PHE A 321 -0.05 27.72 17.71
N LEU A 322 1.26 27.95 17.81
CA LEU A 322 2.04 28.53 16.72
C LEU A 322 2.18 27.55 15.53
N ILE A 323 2.39 26.27 15.82
CA ILE A 323 2.57 25.21 14.82
C ILE A 323 1.30 24.96 14.01
N ILE A 324 0.13 24.90 14.66
CA ILE A 324 -1.14 24.56 14.03
C ILE A 324 -1.82 25.82 13.51
N SER A 325 -2.07 26.80 14.40
CA SER A 325 -2.93 27.95 14.09
C SER A 325 -2.20 29.06 13.34
N HIS A 326 -0.87 29.15 13.45
CA HIS A 326 -0.07 30.24 12.86
C HIS A 326 1.01 29.74 11.89
N THR A 327 0.73 28.62 11.22
CA THR A 327 1.65 27.93 10.30
C THR A 327 2.40 28.84 9.32
N ARG A 328 1.72 29.82 8.69
CA ARG A 328 2.37 30.76 7.74
C ARG A 328 3.37 31.68 8.41
N LYS A 329 3.03 32.23 9.58
CA LYS A 329 3.94 33.07 10.37
C LYS A 329 5.12 32.22 10.86
N LEU A 330 4.84 31.01 11.34
CA LEU A 330 5.89 30.07 11.75
C LEU A 330 6.86 29.74 10.61
N ALA A 331 6.38 29.47 9.40
CA ALA A 331 7.25 29.16 8.27
C ALA A 331 8.20 30.34 7.96
N LYS A 332 7.69 31.57 7.95
CA LYS A 332 8.51 32.79 7.78
C LYS A 332 9.54 32.95 8.90
N TYR A 333 9.12 32.74 10.14
CA TYR A 333 9.98 32.78 11.31
C TYR A 333 11.14 31.79 11.18
N ILE A 334 10.86 30.51 10.89
CA ILE A 334 11.89 29.47 10.78
C ILE A 334 12.90 29.81 9.69
N VAL A 335 12.45 30.30 8.54
CA VAL A 335 13.34 30.69 7.44
C VAL A 335 14.26 31.84 7.87
N GLN A 336 13.73 32.90 8.48
CA GLN A 336 14.55 34.01 8.98
C GLN A 336 15.53 33.57 10.07
N ALA A 337 15.07 32.77 11.04
CA ALA A 337 15.90 32.23 12.12
C ALA A 337 17.03 31.35 11.57
N TYR A 338 16.73 30.49 10.59
CA TYR A 338 17.71 29.65 9.92
C TYR A 338 18.79 30.48 9.21
N PHE A 339 18.41 31.50 8.44
CA PHE A 339 19.38 32.36 7.77
C PHE A 339 20.21 33.19 8.75
N LYS A 340 19.61 33.74 9.80
CA LYS A 340 20.34 34.45 10.87
C LYS A 340 21.38 33.54 11.55
N ARG A 341 20.99 32.29 11.83
CA ARG A 341 21.92 31.28 12.34
C ARG A 341 23.06 31.04 11.37
N ARG A 342 22.75 30.71 10.11
CA ARG A 342 23.74 30.39 9.08
C ARG A 342 24.77 31.50 8.93
N ASN A 343 24.33 32.75 8.88
CA ASN A 343 25.21 33.92 8.76
C ASN A 343 26.08 34.15 10.00
N SER A 344 25.73 33.58 11.15
CA SER A 344 26.52 33.70 12.38
C SER A 344 27.54 32.58 12.54
N VAL A 345 27.30 31.42 11.92
CA VAL A 345 28.21 30.26 11.94
C VAL A 345 29.30 30.36 10.87
N TYR A 346 28.98 30.89 9.69
CA TYR A 346 29.90 30.99 8.54
C TYR A 346 30.46 32.41 8.35
N LYS A 347 30.72 33.11 9.45
CA LYS A 347 31.29 34.46 9.45
C LYS A 347 32.79 34.44 9.20
#